data_AF-A0A7J4J4Z9-F1
#
_entry.id   AF-A0A7J4J4Z9-F1
#
_cell.length_a   1.000
_cell.length_b   1.000
_cell.length_c   1.000
_cell.angle_alpha   90.00
_cell.angle_beta   90.00
_cell.angle_gamma   90.00
#
_symmetry.space_group_name_H-M   'P 1'
#
loop_
_entity.id
_entity.type
_entity.pdbx_description
1 polymer ?
#
loop_
_entity_poly.entity_id
_entity_poly.type
_entity_poly.pdbx_seq_one_letter_code
_entity_poly.pdbx_strand_id
1 'polypeptide(L)'
;MLFFKRVRDILLTPQQYFQRIKKEKLREVLIFYLIFTVLTAVPASLYYLQQFLLPARWLPAAVVVDLLLSFGGIFLFGALVHLCLRILGGKGNYYDTLKGYIYGSTPNMLWSIPYLLITLAYPSKLLNILLTIVAIYSLYLQVTGLSVLHKISKWKAFFGSVMPFLIIFVFALGIALIVGVIMAILAGGI
;
A
#
# COMPACT_ATOMS: atom_id res chain seq x y z
N MET A 1 11.46 17.87 -9.68
CA MET A 1 10.90 17.39 -10.97
C MET A 1 9.41 17.68 -10.95
N LEU A 2 8.81 18.17 -12.04
CA LEU A 2 7.37 18.39 -12.10
C LEU A 2 6.63 17.07 -11.79
N PHE A 3 5.60 17.12 -10.92
CA PHE A 3 4.88 15.95 -10.40
C PHE A 3 4.37 15.03 -11.52
N PHE A 4 3.77 15.60 -12.56
CA PHE A 4 3.26 14.85 -13.71
C PHE A 4 4.35 14.08 -14.46
N LYS A 5 5.52 14.72 -14.69
CA LYS A 5 6.67 14.04 -15.29
C LYS A 5 7.13 12.86 -14.43
N ARG A 6 7.05 12.99 -13.10
CA ARG A 6 7.39 11.92 -12.16
C ARG A 6 6.46 10.72 -12.30
N VAL A 7 5.16 10.96 -12.25
CA VAL A 7 4.14 9.92 -12.47
C VAL A 7 4.36 9.22 -13.81
N ARG A 8 4.50 10.01 -14.89
CA ARG A 8 4.73 9.46 -16.23
C ARG A 8 5.99 8.59 -16.32
N ASP A 9 7.11 9.06 -15.79
CA ASP A 9 8.38 8.31 -15.85
C ASP A 9 8.30 7.03 -14.98
N ILE A 10 7.58 7.04 -13.85
CA ILE A 10 7.33 5.84 -13.04
C ILE A 10 6.55 4.80 -13.85
N LEU A 11 5.50 5.20 -14.54
CA LEU A 11 4.63 4.29 -15.30
C LEU A 11 5.31 3.81 -16.58
N LEU A 12 5.89 4.71 -17.37
CA LEU A 12 6.36 4.37 -18.71
C LEU A 12 7.81 3.87 -18.76
N THR A 13 8.67 4.32 -17.85
CA THR A 13 10.10 3.95 -17.85
C THR A 13 10.61 3.57 -16.45
N PRO A 14 9.95 2.62 -15.75
CA PRO A 14 10.19 2.36 -14.34
C PRO A 14 11.63 1.99 -14.00
N GLN A 15 12.25 1.12 -14.79
CA GLN A 15 13.62 0.68 -14.54
C GLN A 15 14.62 1.84 -14.59
N GLN A 16 14.49 2.73 -15.59
CA GLN A 16 15.31 3.93 -15.71
C GLN A 16 15.03 4.91 -14.58
N TYR A 17 13.74 5.08 -14.24
CA TYR A 17 13.32 5.94 -13.15
C TYR A 17 13.97 5.52 -11.81
N PHE A 18 13.86 4.25 -11.42
CA PHE A 18 14.44 3.72 -10.18
C PHE A 18 15.97 3.79 -10.13
N GLN A 19 16.65 3.69 -11.27
CA GLN A 19 18.10 3.91 -11.34
C GLN A 19 18.47 5.37 -11.02
N ARG A 20 17.72 6.35 -11.55
CA ARG A 20 17.98 7.78 -11.32
C ARG A 20 17.74 8.21 -9.88
N ILE A 21 16.70 7.68 -9.23
CA ILE A 21 16.29 8.14 -7.88
C ILE A 21 17.03 7.48 -6.71
N LYS A 22 18.06 6.66 -6.98
CA LYS A 22 18.89 6.05 -5.93
C LYS A 22 19.39 7.08 -4.91
N LYS A 23 19.79 8.27 -5.37
CA LYS A 23 20.28 9.37 -4.52
C LYS A 23 19.20 10.37 -4.08
N GLU A 24 17.94 10.14 -4.43
CA GLU A 24 16.84 11.04 -4.04
C GLU A 24 16.66 11.03 -2.51
N LYS A 25 16.38 12.20 -1.93
CA LYS A 25 16.14 12.34 -0.49
C LYS A 25 14.77 11.79 -0.12
N LEU A 26 14.65 11.20 1.07
CA LEU A 26 13.39 10.64 1.58
C LEU A 26 12.23 11.66 1.57
N ARG A 27 12.53 12.93 1.88
CA ARG A 27 11.54 14.03 1.85
C ARG A 27 10.75 14.09 0.55
N GLU A 28 11.40 13.91 -0.61
CA GLU A 28 10.75 13.99 -1.92
C GLU A 28 9.78 12.83 -2.17
N VAL A 29 10.08 11.67 -1.58
CA VAL A 29 9.27 10.45 -1.64
C VAL A 29 8.05 10.60 -0.73
N LEU A 30 8.25 11.13 0.47
CA LEU A 30 7.19 11.35 1.45
C LEU A 30 6.23 12.46 1.01
N ILE A 31 6.72 13.55 0.41
CA ILE A 31 5.86 14.57 -0.19
C ILE A 31 5.00 13.96 -1.31
N PHE A 32 5.60 13.11 -2.16
CA PHE A 32 4.85 12.43 -3.21
C PHE A 32 3.75 11.54 -2.63
N TYR A 33 4.07 10.74 -1.60
CA TYR A 33 3.08 9.90 -0.90
C TYR A 33 1.98 10.74 -0.26
N LEU A 34 2.36 11.79 0.49
CA LEU A 34 1.44 12.66 1.21
C LEU A 34 0.41 13.30 0.28
N ILE A 35 0.80 13.74 -0.92
CA ILE A 35 -0.13 14.30 -1.91
C ILE A 35 -1.24 13.29 -2.22
N PHE A 36 -0.89 12.04 -2.52
CA PHE A 36 -1.89 11.00 -2.81
C PHE A 36 -2.72 10.63 -1.59
N THR A 37 -2.09 10.50 -0.41
CA THR A 37 -2.80 10.18 0.83
C THR A 37 -3.84 11.27 1.17
N VAL A 38 -3.47 12.55 1.07
CA VAL A 38 -4.41 13.66 1.33
C VAL A 38 -5.55 13.68 0.32
N LEU A 39 -5.25 13.47 -0.98
CA LEU A 39 -6.29 13.44 -2.02
C LEU A 39 -7.28 12.28 -1.85
N THR A 40 -6.86 11.18 -1.23
CA THR A 40 -7.67 9.96 -1.08
C THR A 40 -8.35 9.85 0.27
N ALA A 41 -7.90 10.60 1.29
CA ALA A 41 -8.39 10.45 2.65
C ALA A 41 -9.89 10.75 2.82
N VAL A 42 -10.40 11.81 2.18
CA VAL A 42 -11.82 12.17 2.26
C VAL A 42 -12.72 11.11 1.60
N PRO A 43 -12.52 10.73 0.31
CA PRO A 43 -13.37 9.71 -0.30
C PRO A 43 -13.22 8.34 0.37
N ALA A 44 -12.03 7.97 0.86
CA ALA A 44 -11.83 6.73 1.60
C ALA A 44 -12.61 6.74 2.92
N SER A 45 -12.53 7.84 3.68
CA SER A 45 -13.25 8.00 4.94
C SER A 45 -14.76 7.96 4.76
N LEU A 46 -15.29 8.62 3.72
CA LEU A 46 -16.71 8.54 3.37
C LEU A 46 -17.14 7.10 3.05
N TYR A 47 -16.34 6.40 2.24
CA TYR A 47 -16.58 4.99 1.93
C TYR A 47 -16.64 4.14 3.20
N TYR A 48 -15.68 4.29 4.13
CA TYR A 48 -15.69 3.54 5.39
C TYR A 48 -16.89 3.86 6.27
N LEU A 49 -17.24 5.14 6.44
CA LEU A 49 -18.42 5.52 7.21
C LEU A 49 -19.70 4.88 6.65
N GLN A 50 -19.85 4.83 5.33
CA GLN A 50 -20.98 4.16 4.69
C GLN A 50 -20.97 2.64 4.95
N GLN A 51 -19.83 1.98 4.83
CA GLN A 51 -19.71 0.53 5.08
C GLN A 51 -20.05 0.15 6.54
N PHE A 52 -19.68 1.00 7.50
CA PHE A 52 -19.96 0.78 8.93
C PHE A 52 -21.24 1.45 9.43
N LEU A 53 -22.08 1.99 8.53
CA LEU A 53 -23.34 2.69 8.85
C LEU A 53 -23.16 3.83 9.89
N LEU A 54 -22.01 4.50 9.85
CA LEU A 54 -21.68 5.58 10.78
C LEU A 54 -22.18 6.93 10.25
N PRO A 55 -22.70 7.83 11.13
CA PRO A 55 -23.16 9.15 10.71
C PRO A 55 -22.03 10.04 10.13
N ALA A 56 -22.36 10.85 9.12
CA ALA A 56 -21.42 11.73 8.43
C ALA A 56 -20.71 12.77 9.33
N ARG A 57 -21.28 13.09 10.51
CA ARG A 57 -20.63 13.97 11.50
C ARG A 57 -19.26 13.45 11.98
N TRP A 58 -18.98 12.16 11.82
CA TRP A 58 -17.70 11.54 12.14
C TRP A 58 -16.62 11.72 11.07
N LEU A 59 -16.95 12.33 9.92
CA LEU A 59 -16.03 12.49 8.80
C LEU A 59 -14.70 13.16 9.18
N PRO A 60 -14.65 14.26 9.95
CA PRO A 60 -13.37 14.87 10.32
C PRO A 60 -12.47 13.91 11.11
N ALA A 61 -13.03 13.16 12.06
CA ALA A 61 -12.29 12.18 12.85
C ALA A 61 -11.82 11.01 11.98
N ALA A 62 -12.68 10.51 11.10
CA ALA A 62 -12.34 9.43 10.17
C ALA A 62 -11.18 9.82 9.24
N VAL A 63 -11.18 11.04 8.70
CA VAL A 63 -10.09 11.56 7.86
C VAL A 63 -8.77 11.63 8.62
N VAL A 64 -8.79 12.12 9.86
CA VAL A 64 -7.57 12.18 10.68
C VAL A 64 -7.03 10.79 10.96
N VAL A 65 -7.90 9.85 11.34
CA VAL A 65 -7.51 8.45 11.58
C VAL A 65 -6.95 7.81 10.31
N ASP A 66 -7.59 8.00 9.17
CA ASP A 66 -7.14 7.45 7.88
C ASP A 66 -5.76 7.99 7.48
N LEU A 67 -5.52 9.30 7.65
CA LEU A 67 -4.22 9.92 7.42
C LEU A 67 -3.14 9.34 8.34
N LEU A 68 -3.44 9.18 9.63
CA LEU A 68 -2.51 8.61 10.62
C LEU A 68 -2.20 7.14 10.32
N LEU A 69 -3.22 6.34 10.00
CA LEU A 69 -3.06 4.92 9.68
C LEU A 69 -2.33 4.72 8.36
N SER A 70 -2.65 5.51 7.33
CA SER A 70 -1.96 5.45 6.03
C SER A 70 -0.50 5.85 6.18
N PHE A 71 -0.24 7.00 6.82
CA PHE A 71 1.12 7.52 6.96
C PHE A 71 1.97 6.71 7.95
N GLY A 72 1.39 6.22 9.07
CA GLY A 72 2.09 5.31 9.97
C GLY A 72 2.26 3.91 9.36
N GLY A 73 1.23 3.42 8.69
CA GLY A 73 1.17 2.11 8.06
C GLY A 73 2.24 1.94 6.98
N ILE A 74 2.56 2.98 6.19
CA ILE A 74 3.62 2.89 5.19
C ILE A 74 5.00 2.60 5.81
N PHE A 75 5.27 3.10 7.03
CA PHE A 75 6.53 2.82 7.72
C PHE A 75 6.54 1.42 8.32
N LEU A 76 5.46 1.02 8.99
CA LEU A 76 5.32 -0.32 9.57
C LEU A 76 5.40 -1.41 8.49
N PHE A 77 4.61 -1.27 7.43
CA PHE A 77 4.63 -2.19 6.30
C PHE A 77 5.97 -2.15 5.56
N GLY A 78 6.53 -0.95 5.35
CA GLY A 78 7.86 -0.79 4.77
C GLY A 78 8.95 -1.50 5.59
N ALA A 79 8.82 -1.55 6.92
CA ALA A 79 9.77 -2.25 7.80
C ALA A 79 9.68 -3.77 7.62
N LEU A 80 8.46 -4.31 7.50
CA LEU A 80 8.24 -5.72 7.18
C LEU A 80 8.81 -6.08 5.81
N VAL A 81 8.54 -5.27 4.78
CA VAL A 81 9.12 -5.45 3.44
C VAL A 81 10.65 -5.37 3.51
N HIS A 82 11.20 -4.42 4.26
CA HIS A 82 12.65 -4.27 4.40
C HIS A 82 13.29 -5.51 5.04
N LEU A 83 12.69 -6.02 6.12
CA LEU A 83 13.13 -7.24 6.79
C LEU A 83 13.12 -8.43 5.82
N CYS A 84 12.03 -8.61 5.07
CA CYS A 84 11.91 -9.66 4.06
C CYS A 84 13.00 -9.55 2.98
N LEU A 85 13.24 -8.33 2.48
CA LEU A 85 14.30 -8.08 1.49
C LEU A 85 15.69 -8.36 2.05
N ARG A 86 15.94 -8.01 3.32
CA ARG A 86 17.22 -8.29 4.00
C ARG A 86 17.47 -9.79 4.12
N ILE A 87 16.48 -10.58 4.53
CA ILE A 87 16.55 -12.04 4.59
C ILE A 87 16.91 -12.63 3.21
N LEU A 88 16.38 -12.05 2.13
CA LEU A 88 16.65 -12.48 0.75
C LEU A 88 17.99 -11.97 0.16
N GLY A 89 18.79 -11.25 0.96
CA GLY A 89 20.11 -10.74 0.57
C GLY A 89 20.11 -9.32 -0.01
N GLY A 90 19.06 -8.53 0.23
CA GLY A 90 18.94 -7.14 -0.17
C GLY A 90 20.01 -6.24 0.47
N LYS A 91 20.67 -5.43 -0.37
CA LYS A 91 21.76 -4.52 0.04
C LYS A 91 21.32 -3.06 0.20
N GLY A 92 20.09 -2.73 -0.19
CA GLY A 92 19.51 -1.39 -0.01
C GLY A 92 19.23 -1.08 1.46
N ASN A 93 19.17 0.21 1.79
CA ASN A 93 18.78 0.66 3.13
C ASN A 93 17.25 0.73 3.27
N TYR A 94 16.76 1.12 4.44
CA TYR A 94 15.32 1.24 4.69
C TYR A 94 14.63 2.27 3.77
N TYR A 95 15.31 3.38 3.48
CA TYR A 95 14.78 4.43 2.59
C TYR A 95 14.65 3.95 1.14
N ASP A 96 15.53 3.05 0.71
CA ASP A 96 15.44 2.38 -0.59
C ASP A 96 14.19 1.49 -0.66
N THR A 97 13.81 0.84 0.44
CA THR A 97 12.55 0.10 0.52
C THR A 97 11.35 1.02 0.40
N LEU A 98 11.32 2.12 1.16
CA LEU A 98 10.23 3.08 1.09
C LEU A 98 10.09 3.69 -0.30
N LYS A 99 11.19 4.05 -0.98
CA LYS A 99 11.18 4.51 -2.39
C LYS A 99 10.56 3.49 -3.33
N GLY A 100 11.06 2.26 -3.28
CA GLY A 100 10.59 1.18 -4.16
C GLY A 100 9.11 0.90 -3.96
N TYR A 101 8.66 0.88 -2.70
CA TYR A 101 7.28 0.58 -2.35
C TYR A 101 6.33 1.74 -2.66
N ILE A 102 6.64 2.98 -2.24
CA ILE A 102 5.79 4.17 -2.46
C ILE A 102 5.65 4.45 -3.95
N TYR A 103 6.75 4.57 -4.69
CA TYR A 103 6.67 4.83 -6.13
C TYR A 103 6.11 3.64 -6.90
N GLY A 104 6.38 2.40 -6.46
CA GLY A 104 5.77 1.22 -7.04
C GLY A 104 4.25 1.18 -6.88
N SER A 105 3.72 1.84 -5.85
CA SER A 105 2.28 1.93 -5.57
C SER A 105 1.57 3.04 -6.34
N THR A 106 2.26 3.76 -7.23
CA THR A 106 1.69 4.87 -8.01
C THR A 106 0.41 4.50 -8.78
N PRO A 107 0.31 3.34 -9.47
CA PRO A 107 -0.91 2.99 -10.18
C PRO A 107 -2.11 2.85 -9.23
N ASN A 108 -1.94 2.15 -8.11
CA ASN A 108 -2.98 2.05 -7.07
C ASN A 108 -3.39 3.42 -6.53
N MET A 109 -2.42 4.30 -6.25
CA MET A 109 -2.70 5.65 -5.76
C MET A 109 -3.49 6.49 -6.76
N LEU A 110 -3.12 6.45 -8.04
CA LEU A 110 -3.84 7.16 -9.10
C LEU A 110 -5.27 6.63 -9.28
N TRP A 111 -5.43 5.31 -9.22
CA TRP A 111 -6.72 4.66 -9.46
C TRP A 111 -7.65 4.71 -8.25
N SER A 112 -7.12 4.85 -7.04
CA SER A 112 -7.91 4.89 -5.81
C SER A 112 -8.93 6.04 -5.80
N ILE A 113 -8.59 7.21 -6.35
CA ILE A 113 -9.50 8.37 -6.42
C ILE A 113 -10.73 8.07 -7.30
N PRO A 114 -10.58 7.78 -8.61
CA PRO A 114 -11.73 7.48 -9.46
C PRO A 114 -12.47 6.23 -8.99
N TYR A 115 -11.76 5.21 -8.47
CA TYR A 115 -12.39 4.03 -7.92
C TYR A 115 -13.34 4.38 -6.77
N LEU A 116 -12.87 5.11 -5.75
CA LEU A 116 -13.69 5.49 -4.60
C LEU A 116 -14.90 6.34 -5.02
N LEU A 117 -14.71 7.31 -5.91
CA LEU A 117 -15.81 8.16 -6.41
C LEU A 117 -16.86 7.36 -7.17
N ILE A 118 -16.44 6.44 -8.05
CA ILE A 118 -17.37 5.60 -8.80
C ILE A 118 -18.06 4.61 -7.86
N THR A 119 -17.35 4.00 -6.91
CA THR A 119 -17.95 3.04 -5.97
C THR A 119 -19.00 3.68 -5.06
N LEU A 120 -18.81 4.94 -4.66
CA LEU A 120 -19.82 5.70 -3.91
C LEU A 120 -21.08 5.97 -4.74
N ALA A 121 -20.94 6.12 -6.07
CA ALA A 121 -22.06 6.41 -6.96
C ALA A 121 -22.73 5.15 -7.55
N TYR A 122 -21.96 4.11 -7.88
CA TYR A 122 -22.38 2.92 -8.62
C TYR A 122 -21.58 1.67 -8.17
N PRO A 123 -22.10 0.87 -7.21
CA PRO A 123 -21.46 -0.37 -6.83
C PRO A 123 -21.57 -1.39 -7.97
N SER A 124 -20.50 -1.60 -8.73
CA SER A 124 -20.48 -2.55 -9.85
C SER A 124 -19.32 -3.55 -9.76
N LYS A 125 -19.60 -4.82 -10.10
CA LYS A 125 -18.59 -5.90 -10.10
C LYS A 125 -17.48 -5.69 -11.13
N LEU A 126 -17.75 -4.94 -12.22
CA LEU A 126 -16.78 -4.67 -13.29
C LEU A 126 -15.56 -3.89 -12.77
N LEU A 127 -15.75 -3.02 -11.78
CA LEU A 127 -14.68 -2.23 -11.16
C LEU A 127 -13.61 -3.11 -10.49
N ASN A 128 -13.99 -4.29 -10.00
CA ASN A 128 -13.07 -5.20 -9.32
C ASN A 128 -12.03 -5.80 -10.28
N ILE A 129 -12.39 -6.00 -11.55
CA ILE A 129 -11.44 -6.50 -12.57
C ILE A 129 -10.37 -5.44 -12.86
N LEU A 130 -10.78 -4.18 -13.04
CA LEU A 130 -9.85 -3.07 -13.27
C LEU A 130 -8.91 -2.87 -12.07
N LEU A 131 -9.43 -2.95 -10.83
CA LEU A 131 -8.61 -2.91 -9.64
C LEU A 131 -7.53 -3.99 -9.62
N THR A 132 -7.88 -5.21 -10.04
CA THR A 132 -6.94 -6.33 -10.07
C THR A 132 -5.80 -6.05 -11.05
N ILE A 133 -6.10 -5.49 -12.22
CA ILE A 133 -5.08 -5.10 -13.21
C ILE A 133 -4.15 -4.03 -12.64
N VAL A 134 -4.71 -3.00 -11.99
CA VAL A 134 -3.92 -1.92 -11.36
C VAL A 134 -3.06 -2.44 -10.21
N ALA A 135 -3.57 -3.38 -9.42
CA ALA A 135 -2.84 -4.00 -8.33
C ALA A 135 -1.66 -4.84 -8.84
N ILE A 136 -1.87 -5.66 -9.87
CA ILE A 136 -0.82 -6.45 -10.52
C ILE A 136 0.26 -5.53 -11.08
N TYR A 137 -0.14 -4.43 -11.73
CA TYR A 137 0.82 -3.49 -12.29
C TYR A 137 1.61 -2.74 -11.20
N SER A 138 0.95 -2.37 -10.10
CA SER A 138 1.64 -1.79 -8.93
C SER A 138 2.65 -2.77 -8.34
N LEU A 139 2.30 -4.04 -8.21
CA LEU A 139 3.22 -5.07 -7.75
C LEU A 139 4.43 -5.20 -8.70
N TYR A 140 4.20 -5.20 -10.02
CA TYR A 140 5.29 -5.17 -11.00
C TYR A 140 6.25 -4.00 -10.81
N LEU A 141 5.73 -2.79 -10.57
CA LEU A 141 6.54 -1.59 -10.34
C LEU A 141 7.29 -1.67 -9.00
N GLN A 142 6.65 -2.14 -7.93
CA GLN A 142 7.28 -2.38 -6.63
C GLN A 142 8.44 -3.37 -6.78
N VAL A 143 8.23 -4.50 -7.46
CA VAL A 143 9.27 -5.51 -7.71
C VAL A 143 10.42 -4.93 -8.52
N THR A 144 10.13 -4.16 -9.55
CA THR A 144 11.15 -3.49 -10.37
C THR A 144 11.97 -2.52 -9.52
N GLY A 145 11.31 -1.67 -8.73
CA GLY A 145 11.97 -0.69 -7.88
C GLY A 145 12.82 -1.33 -6.79
N LEU A 146 12.26 -2.29 -6.07
CA LEU A 146 12.97 -3.00 -5.00
C LEU A 146 14.14 -3.81 -5.55
N SER A 147 14.00 -4.47 -6.71
CA SER A 147 15.12 -5.17 -7.37
C SER A 147 16.28 -4.23 -7.70
N VAL A 148 15.98 -3.05 -8.27
CA VAL A 148 16.99 -2.04 -8.65
C VAL A 148 17.65 -1.41 -7.43
N LEU A 149 16.87 -1.04 -6.42
CA LEU A 149 17.34 -0.30 -5.26
C LEU A 149 18.05 -1.23 -4.25
N HIS A 150 17.58 -2.47 -4.07
CA HIS A 150 18.23 -3.45 -3.19
C HIS A 150 19.30 -4.31 -3.86
N LYS A 151 19.51 -4.16 -5.19
CA LYS A 151 20.50 -4.94 -5.97
C LYS A 151 20.28 -6.45 -5.86
N ILE A 152 19.03 -6.88 -6.00
CA ILE A 152 18.62 -8.30 -5.95
C ILE A 152 17.87 -8.69 -7.24
N SER A 153 17.74 -9.99 -7.50
CA SER A 153 16.95 -10.47 -8.63
C SER A 153 15.46 -10.10 -8.47
N LYS A 154 14.75 -9.97 -9.60
CA LYS A 154 13.30 -9.67 -9.60
C LYS A 154 12.49 -10.70 -8.80
N TRP A 155 12.89 -11.97 -8.86
CA TRP A 155 12.23 -13.05 -8.11
C TRP A 155 12.35 -12.89 -6.59
N LYS A 156 13.55 -12.51 -6.11
CA LYS A 156 13.75 -12.18 -4.70
C LYS A 156 12.98 -10.92 -4.29
N ALA A 157 12.93 -9.91 -5.15
CA ALA A 157 12.13 -8.71 -4.88
C ALA A 157 10.62 -9.02 -4.84
N PHE A 158 10.12 -9.90 -5.71
CA PHE A 158 8.74 -10.39 -5.70
C PHE A 158 8.39 -11.03 -4.37
N PHE A 159 9.13 -12.05 -3.94
CA PHE A 159 8.88 -12.68 -2.64
C PHE A 159 9.07 -11.72 -1.48
N GLY A 160 10.08 -10.86 -1.52
CA GLY A 160 10.28 -9.83 -0.48
C GLY A 160 9.11 -8.85 -0.36
N SER A 161 8.37 -8.61 -1.44
CA SER A 161 7.19 -7.73 -1.47
C SER A 161 5.91 -8.44 -1.04
N VAL A 162 5.76 -9.73 -1.39
CA VAL A 162 4.54 -10.52 -1.14
C VAL A 162 4.55 -11.16 0.27
N MET A 163 5.71 -11.56 0.76
CA MET A 163 5.85 -12.27 2.03
C MET A 163 5.27 -11.52 3.25
N PRO A 164 5.38 -10.19 3.38
CA PRO A 164 4.70 -9.45 4.44
C PRO A 164 3.18 -9.71 4.51
N PHE A 165 2.50 -9.87 3.38
CA PHE A 165 1.07 -10.18 3.36
C PHE A 165 0.78 -11.57 3.90
N LEU A 166 1.61 -12.57 3.58
CA LEU A 166 1.48 -13.91 4.14
C LEU A 166 1.72 -13.92 5.66
N ILE A 167 2.71 -13.16 6.12
CA ILE A 167 2.99 -13.00 7.55
C ILE A 167 1.76 -12.40 8.25
N ILE A 168 1.26 -11.26 7.77
CA ILE A 168 0.08 -10.59 8.34
C ILE A 168 -1.14 -11.52 8.33
N PHE A 169 -1.36 -12.26 7.23
CA PHE A 169 -2.46 -13.20 7.10
C PHE A 169 -2.40 -14.32 8.14
N VAL A 170 -1.24 -14.95 8.34
CA VAL A 170 -1.06 -16.02 9.34
C VAL A 170 -1.29 -15.48 10.75
N PHE A 171 -0.77 -14.30 11.09
CA PHE A 171 -1.02 -13.68 12.39
C PHE A 171 -2.49 -13.34 12.59
N ALA A 172 -3.16 -12.76 11.59
CA ALA A 172 -4.58 -12.44 11.66
C ALA A 172 -5.45 -13.69 11.84
N LEU A 173 -5.15 -14.77 11.11
CA LEU A 173 -5.84 -16.05 11.25
C LEU A 173 -5.65 -16.64 12.66
N GLY A 174 -4.43 -16.61 13.20
CA GLY A 174 -4.14 -17.07 14.55
C GLY A 174 -4.94 -16.31 15.61
N ILE A 175 -5.01 -14.98 15.51
CA ILE A 175 -5.81 -14.13 16.40
C ILE A 175 -7.29 -14.48 16.29
N ALA A 176 -7.82 -14.59 15.06
CA ALA A 176 -9.22 -14.91 14.83
C ALA A 176 -9.61 -16.26 15.44
N LEU A 177 -8.75 -17.28 15.32
CA LEU A 177 -8.97 -18.59 15.94
C LEU A 177 -9.01 -18.51 17.47
N ILE A 178 -8.07 -17.78 18.09
CA ILE A 178 -8.03 -17.58 19.54
C ILE A 178 -9.31 -16.89 20.02
N VAL A 179 -9.72 -15.81 19.35
CA VAL A 179 -10.97 -15.10 19.68
C VAL A 179 -12.17 -16.02 19.50
N GLY A 180 -12.23 -16.78 18.41
CA GLY A 180 -13.31 -17.73 18.17
C GLY A 180 -13.45 -18.78 19.26
N VAL A 181 -12.34 -19.35 19.72
CA VAL A 181 -12.32 -20.31 20.85
C VAL A 181 -12.81 -19.64 22.14
N ILE A 182 -12.33 -18.43 22.46
CA ILE A 182 -12.78 -17.69 23.64
C ILE A 182 -14.29 -17.46 23.58
N MET A 183 -14.82 -17.03 22.43
CA MET A 183 -16.26 -16.80 22.27
C MET A 183 -17.07 -18.09 22.38
N ALA A 184 -16.56 -19.22 21.87
CA ALA A 184 -17.22 -20.51 22.00
C ALA A 184 -17.31 -20.98 23.46
N ILE A 185 -16.23 -20.80 24.23
CA ILE A 185 -16.21 -21.09 25.68
C ILE A 185 -17.23 -20.20 26.41
N LEU A 186 -17.23 -18.88 26.14
CA LEU A 186 -18.17 -17.95 26.78
C LEU A 186 -19.64 -18.24 26.42
N ALA A 187 -19.91 -18.83 25.26
CA ALA A 187 -21.24 -19.22 24.82
C ALA A 187 -21.70 -20.59 25.37
N GLY A 188 -20.87 -21.28 26.17
CA GLY A 188 -21.15 -22.64 26.67
C GLY A 188 -21.09 -23.73 25.58
N GLY A 189 -20.39 -23.45 24.47
CA GLY A 189 -20.26 -24.35 23.33
C GLY A 189 -19.17 -25.42 23.47
N ILE A 190 -18.38 -25.37 24.55
CA ILE A 190 -17.35 -26.35 24.94
C ILE A 190 -17.31 -26.41 26.46
#